data_AF-A0AAU3IFF9-F1
#
_entry.id   AF-A0AAU3IFF9-F1
#
_cell.length_a   1.000
_cell.length_b   1.000
_cell.length_c   1.000
_cell.angle_alpha   90.00
_cell.angle_beta   90.00
_cell.angle_gamma   90.00
#
_symmetry.space_group_name_H-M   'P 1'
#
loop_
_entity.id
_entity.type
_entity.pdbx_description
1 polymer ?
#
loop_
_entity_poly.entity_id
_entity_poly.type
_entity_poly.pdbx_seq_one_letter_code
_entity_poly.pdbx_strand_id
1 'polypeptide(L)'
;MAFRLRIIRELAEVTYDGMVEFGEASAATYKRTASGVNVPRWFRVMEFVDTCRLATPPQALDRLRLVSRPHDLHALWVNARMEERGSLLLRAPRARLIANWAECSLALATLYERAGAPPLREVQELAGGPTQLPLSTLARIVNRQALPTDNRQLRAFLLGCRLSRKQLPEWDEAWSRLASGRSGSI
;
A
#
# COMPACT_ATOMS: atom_id res chain seq x y z
N MET A 1 -10.87 -9.83 -0.36
CA MET A 1 -9.59 -10.28 -0.97
C MET A 1 -9.55 -11.79 -1.26
N ALA A 2 -9.70 -12.67 -0.26
CA ALA A 2 -9.56 -14.12 -0.42
C ALA A 2 -10.39 -14.74 -1.58
N PHE A 3 -11.65 -14.33 -1.72
CA PHE A 3 -12.51 -14.75 -2.84
C PHE A 3 -11.85 -14.52 -4.21
N ARG A 4 -11.23 -13.36 -4.42
CA ARG A 4 -10.54 -13.02 -5.67
C ARG A 4 -9.35 -13.92 -5.93
N LEU A 5 -8.56 -14.25 -4.89
CA LEU A 5 -7.42 -15.16 -5.01
C LEU A 5 -7.86 -16.59 -5.36
N ARG A 6 -8.97 -17.06 -4.80
CA ARG A 6 -9.54 -18.37 -5.14
C ARG A 6 -9.98 -18.43 -6.61
N ILE A 7 -10.67 -17.40 -7.11
CA ILE A 7 -11.02 -17.29 -8.53
C ILE A 7 -9.78 -17.33 -9.42
N ILE A 8 -8.73 -16.57 -9.07
CA ILE A 8 -7.48 -16.53 -9.85
C ILE A 8 -6.86 -17.94 -9.91
N ARG A 9 -6.77 -18.64 -8.78
CA ARG A 9 -6.24 -20.01 -8.74
C ARG A 9 -7.09 -20.98 -9.56
N GLU A 10 -8.41 -20.89 -9.45
CA GLU A 10 -9.34 -21.75 -10.19
C GLU A 10 -9.23 -21.54 -11.70
N LEU A 11 -9.11 -20.30 -12.15
CA LEU A 11 -8.90 -19.98 -13.58
C LEU A 11 -7.52 -20.39 -14.09
N ALA A 12 -6.53 -20.45 -13.21
CA ALA A 12 -5.21 -21.00 -13.51
C ALA A 12 -5.19 -22.54 -13.51
N GLU A 13 -6.30 -23.18 -13.12
CA GLU A 13 -6.45 -24.64 -13.06
C GLU A 13 -5.37 -25.34 -12.22
N VAL A 14 -4.83 -24.64 -11.21
CA VAL A 14 -3.72 -25.12 -10.39
C VAL A 14 -4.15 -25.44 -8.96
N THR A 15 -3.68 -26.57 -8.42
CA THR A 15 -3.88 -26.91 -6.99
C THR A 15 -2.86 -26.17 -6.11
N TYR A 16 -3.08 -26.09 -4.81
CA TYR A 16 -2.07 -25.49 -3.92
C TYR A 16 -0.75 -26.26 -3.91
N ASP A 17 -0.78 -27.58 -4.13
CA ASP A 17 0.42 -28.40 -4.25
C ASP A 17 1.12 -28.15 -5.59
N GLY A 18 0.38 -28.04 -6.69
CA GLY A 18 0.93 -27.70 -8.00
C GLY A 18 1.54 -26.30 -8.05
N MET A 19 1.03 -25.35 -7.28
CA MET A 19 1.62 -24.00 -7.17
C MET A 19 3.07 -24.02 -6.66
N VAL A 20 3.48 -25.03 -5.90
CA VAL A 20 4.85 -25.15 -5.36
C VAL A 20 5.89 -25.31 -6.49
N GLU A 21 5.50 -25.85 -7.64
CA GLU A 21 6.38 -25.99 -8.80
C GLU A 21 6.73 -24.65 -9.46
N PHE A 22 5.91 -23.61 -9.23
CA PHE A 22 6.01 -22.31 -9.91
C PHE A 22 6.32 -21.14 -8.96
N GLY A 23 6.59 -21.43 -7.69
CA GLY A 23 6.81 -20.38 -6.70
C GLY A 23 7.57 -20.82 -5.47
N GLU A 24 7.85 -19.87 -4.60
CA GLU A 24 8.77 -20.05 -3.47
C GLU A 24 8.06 -20.50 -2.18
N ALA A 25 6.73 -20.42 -2.14
CA ALA A 25 5.96 -20.76 -0.95
C ALA A 25 5.56 -22.25 -0.92
N SER A 26 5.42 -22.78 0.29
CA SER A 26 4.73 -24.07 0.48
C SER A 26 3.24 -23.98 0.12
N ALA A 27 2.66 -25.13 -0.23
CA ALA A 27 1.21 -25.29 -0.45
C ALA A 27 0.38 -24.77 0.74
N ALA A 28 0.82 -25.03 1.97
CA ALA A 28 0.17 -24.53 3.19
C ALA A 28 0.19 -23.00 3.28
N THR A 29 1.24 -22.34 2.79
CA THR A 29 1.32 -20.88 2.71
C THR A 29 0.37 -20.32 1.64
N TYR A 30 0.30 -20.92 0.45
CA TYR A 30 -0.67 -20.52 -0.57
C TYR A 30 -2.12 -20.71 -0.10
N LYS A 31 -2.42 -21.85 0.52
CA LYS A 31 -3.74 -22.11 1.13
C LYS A 31 -4.11 -21.04 2.16
N ARG A 32 -3.20 -20.70 3.07
CA ARG A 32 -3.43 -19.63 4.06
C ARG A 32 -3.64 -18.27 3.41
N THR A 33 -2.90 -17.95 2.35
CA THR A 33 -3.00 -16.68 1.62
C THR A 33 -4.40 -16.47 1.03
N ALA A 34 -5.04 -17.53 0.55
CA ALA A 34 -6.39 -17.50 -0.02
C ALA A 34 -7.50 -17.92 0.97
N SER A 35 -7.18 -18.10 2.26
CA SER A 35 -8.14 -18.60 3.27
C SER A 35 -9.21 -17.57 3.65
N GLY A 36 -8.80 -16.30 3.79
CA GLY A 36 -9.66 -15.23 4.31
C GLY A 36 -9.63 -15.05 5.83
N VAL A 37 -8.80 -15.82 6.56
CA VAL A 37 -8.67 -15.68 8.02
C VAL A 37 -7.97 -14.37 8.40
N ASN A 38 -6.95 -13.97 7.64
CA ASN A 38 -6.26 -12.69 7.77
C ASN A 38 -6.02 -12.12 6.37
N VAL A 39 -5.85 -10.80 6.26
CA VAL A 39 -5.48 -10.18 5.00
C VAL A 39 -3.98 -10.42 4.74
N PRO A 40 -3.61 -11.12 3.64
CA PRO A 40 -2.20 -11.38 3.35
C PRO A 40 -1.42 -10.09 3.08
N ARG A 41 -0.10 -10.13 3.28
CA ARG A 41 0.79 -9.03 2.86
C ARG A 41 0.74 -8.86 1.34
N TRP A 42 0.94 -7.63 0.87
CA TRP A 42 0.85 -7.32 -0.56
C TRP A 42 1.82 -8.15 -1.41
N PHE A 43 3.08 -8.31 -0.99
CA PHE A 43 4.04 -9.14 -1.71
C PHE A 43 3.54 -10.59 -1.89
N ARG A 44 2.85 -11.15 -0.88
CA ARG A 44 2.34 -12.52 -0.93
C ARG A 44 1.13 -12.64 -1.86
N VAL A 45 0.34 -11.57 -1.99
CA VAL A 45 -0.71 -11.48 -3.01
C VAL A 45 -0.11 -11.51 -4.41
N MET A 46 0.92 -10.70 -4.65
CA MET A 46 1.59 -10.63 -5.94
C MET A 46 2.22 -11.97 -6.32
N GLU A 47 2.99 -12.56 -5.41
CA GLU A 47 3.59 -13.87 -5.60
C GLU A 47 2.53 -14.94 -5.90
N PHE A 48 1.43 -14.99 -5.15
CA PHE A 48 0.33 -15.93 -5.41
C PHE A 48 -0.21 -15.80 -6.85
N VAL A 49 -0.41 -14.56 -7.31
CA VAL A 49 -0.95 -14.26 -8.64
C VAL A 49 0.06 -14.59 -9.73
N ASP A 50 1.34 -14.28 -9.52
CA ASP A 50 2.39 -14.55 -10.48
C ASP A 50 2.65 -16.06 -10.59
N THR A 51 2.64 -16.81 -9.48
CA THR A 51 2.65 -18.28 -9.48
C THR A 51 1.46 -18.85 -10.26
N CYS A 52 0.25 -18.31 -10.06
CA CYS A 52 -0.91 -18.73 -10.86
C CYS A 52 -0.69 -18.43 -12.35
N ARG A 53 -0.18 -17.26 -12.72
CA ARG A 53 0.11 -16.90 -14.12
C ARG A 53 1.11 -17.83 -14.77
N LEU A 54 2.18 -18.20 -14.05
CA LEU A 54 3.19 -19.12 -14.54
C LEU A 54 2.65 -20.53 -14.75
N ALA A 55 1.75 -20.98 -13.87
CA ALA A 55 1.08 -22.28 -14.00
C ALA A 55 -0.03 -22.31 -15.07
N THR A 56 -0.49 -21.15 -15.55
CA THR A 56 -1.68 -21.06 -16.40
C THR A 56 -1.39 -21.45 -17.84
N PRO A 57 -2.20 -22.33 -18.45
CA PRO A 57 -2.09 -22.64 -19.87
C PRO A 57 -2.32 -21.40 -20.75
N PRO A 58 -1.64 -21.27 -21.92
CA PRO A 58 -1.72 -20.09 -22.78
C PRO A 58 -3.16 -19.63 -23.09
N GLN A 59 -4.07 -20.57 -23.33
CA GLN A 59 -5.48 -20.32 -23.65
C GLN A 59 -6.30 -19.66 -22.52
N ALA A 60 -5.86 -19.77 -21.26
CA ALA A 60 -6.54 -19.20 -20.10
C ALA A 60 -5.90 -17.89 -19.61
N LEU A 61 -4.73 -17.52 -20.13
CA LEU A 61 -3.91 -16.41 -19.63
C LEU A 61 -4.62 -15.05 -19.74
N ASP A 62 -5.37 -14.81 -20.83
CA ASP A 62 -6.08 -13.53 -21.01
C ASP A 62 -7.22 -13.34 -20.01
N ARG A 63 -7.96 -14.40 -19.71
CA ARG A 63 -9.00 -14.37 -18.66
C ARG A 63 -8.37 -14.11 -17.30
N LEU A 64 -7.26 -14.79 -17.00
CA LEU A 64 -6.52 -14.59 -15.76
C LEU A 64 -6.01 -13.14 -15.63
N ARG A 65 -5.44 -12.57 -16.70
CA ARG A 65 -5.00 -11.16 -16.73
C ARG A 65 -6.14 -10.19 -16.42
N LEU A 66 -7.32 -10.45 -16.99
CA LEU A 66 -8.49 -9.60 -16.78
C LEU A 66 -8.92 -9.53 -15.31
N VAL A 67 -8.89 -10.67 -14.60
CA VAL A 67 -9.30 -10.76 -13.19
C VAL A 67 -8.18 -10.43 -12.20
N SER A 68 -6.93 -10.39 -12.67
CA SER A 68 -5.74 -10.18 -11.83
C SER A 68 -5.01 -8.88 -12.13
N ARG A 69 -5.70 -7.86 -12.67
CA ARG A 69 -5.09 -6.55 -12.94
C ARG A 69 -4.46 -6.00 -11.66
N PRO A 70 -3.16 -5.62 -11.67
CA PRO A 70 -2.46 -5.22 -10.45
C PRO A 70 -3.14 -4.06 -9.71
N HIS A 71 -3.67 -3.07 -10.44
CA HIS A 71 -4.37 -1.93 -9.86
C HIS A 71 -5.63 -2.36 -9.10
N ASP A 72 -6.47 -3.21 -9.70
CA ASP A 72 -7.73 -3.66 -9.11
C ASP A 72 -7.48 -4.57 -7.90
N LEU A 73 -6.47 -5.44 -7.99
CA LEU A 73 -6.03 -6.26 -6.86
C LEU A 73 -5.49 -5.42 -5.71
N HIS A 74 -4.71 -4.38 -6.02
CA HIS A 74 -4.18 -3.50 -5.00
C HIS A 74 -5.31 -2.73 -4.30
N ALA A 75 -6.30 -2.22 -5.04
CA ALA A 75 -7.47 -1.57 -4.47
C ALA A 75 -8.28 -2.52 -3.56
N LEU A 76 -8.50 -3.77 -4.00
CA LEU A 76 -9.15 -4.80 -3.19
C LEU A 76 -8.35 -5.15 -1.93
N TRP A 77 -7.03 -5.20 -2.03
CA TRP A 77 -6.14 -5.46 -0.92
C TRP A 77 -6.16 -4.31 0.10
N VAL A 78 -6.05 -3.05 -0.36
CA VAL A 78 -6.15 -1.86 0.50
C VAL A 78 -7.46 -1.84 1.27
N ASN A 79 -8.60 -2.05 0.59
CA ASN A 79 -9.91 -2.06 1.25
C ASN A 79 -9.99 -3.17 2.31
N ALA A 80 -9.51 -4.37 2.01
CA ALA A 80 -9.50 -5.46 2.98
C ALA A 80 -8.61 -5.14 4.20
N ARG A 81 -7.45 -4.50 3.99
CA ARG A 81 -6.57 -4.06 5.08
C ARG A 81 -7.20 -2.97 5.93
N MET A 82 -7.87 -2.00 5.30
CA MET A 82 -8.58 -0.95 6.01
C MET A 82 -9.75 -1.53 6.82
N GLU A 83 -10.45 -2.55 6.31
CA GLU A 83 -11.51 -3.27 7.02
C GLU A 83 -10.96 -4.00 8.25
N GLU A 84 -9.89 -4.79 8.08
CA GLU A 84 -9.21 -5.50 9.17
C GLU A 84 -8.72 -4.56 10.29
N ARG A 85 -8.35 -3.33 9.94
CA ARG A 85 -7.88 -2.30 10.87
C ARG A 85 -8.98 -1.36 11.38
N GLY A 86 -10.22 -1.52 10.94
CA GLY A 86 -11.34 -0.65 11.32
C GLY A 86 -11.25 0.78 10.77
N SER A 87 -10.51 1.00 9.68
CA SER A 87 -10.22 2.32 9.11
C SER A 87 -10.95 2.62 7.79
N LEU A 88 -11.91 1.77 7.38
CA LEU A 88 -12.70 1.93 6.13
C LEU A 88 -13.34 3.31 5.95
N LEU A 89 -13.77 3.94 7.05
CA LEU A 89 -14.47 5.23 7.02
C LEU A 89 -13.52 6.43 6.83
N LEU A 90 -12.19 6.22 6.88
CA LEU A 90 -11.22 7.28 6.70
C LEU A 90 -11.25 7.82 5.27
N ARG A 91 -11.59 9.11 5.14
CA ARG A 91 -11.63 9.80 3.86
C ARG A 91 -10.22 10.19 3.41
N ALA A 92 -10.01 10.21 2.10
CA ALA A 92 -8.76 10.70 1.53
C ALA A 92 -8.54 12.18 1.92
N PRO A 93 -7.37 12.53 2.50
CA PRO A 93 -7.08 13.92 2.80
C PRO A 93 -6.94 14.71 1.49
N ARG A 94 -7.37 15.97 1.52
CA ARG A 94 -7.20 16.93 0.42
C ARG A 94 -6.11 17.89 0.82
N ALA A 95 -4.92 17.80 0.22
CA ALA A 95 -3.75 18.59 0.59
C ALA A 95 -4.04 20.10 0.64
N ARG A 96 -4.81 20.60 -0.33
CA ARG A 96 -5.25 22.01 -0.40
C ARG A 96 -6.05 22.51 0.82
N LEU A 97 -6.67 21.62 1.60
CA LEU A 97 -7.49 21.98 2.76
C LEU A 97 -6.73 21.87 4.09
N ILE A 98 -5.46 21.46 4.07
CA ILE A 98 -4.64 21.39 5.27
C ILE A 98 -4.25 22.82 5.68
N ALA A 99 -4.76 23.27 6.82
CA ALA A 99 -4.60 24.62 7.34
C ALA A 99 -3.52 24.73 8.42
N ASN A 100 -3.20 23.65 9.13
CA ASN A 100 -2.21 23.66 10.21
C ASN A 100 -1.42 22.34 10.32
N TRP A 101 -0.39 22.34 11.16
CA TRP A 101 0.50 21.20 11.39
C TRP A 101 -0.20 19.97 12.00
N ALA A 102 -1.23 20.18 12.82
CA ALA A 102 -2.00 19.07 13.41
C ALA A 102 -2.83 18.34 12.35
N GLU A 103 -3.45 19.09 11.44
CA GLU A 103 -4.15 18.54 10.28
C GLU A 103 -3.18 17.85 9.30
N CYS A 104 -1.98 18.40 9.09
CA CYS A 104 -0.95 17.76 8.30
C CYS A 104 -0.58 16.39 8.89
N SER A 105 -0.31 16.33 10.20
CA SER A 105 0.00 15.08 10.90
C SER A 105 -1.12 14.03 10.76
N LEU A 106 -2.37 14.46 10.95
CA LEU A 106 -3.54 13.60 10.75
C LEU A 106 -3.66 13.11 9.31
N ALA A 107 -3.43 13.99 8.33
CA ALA A 107 -3.51 13.67 6.91
C ALA A 107 -2.46 12.62 6.50
N LEU A 108 -1.22 12.72 7.02
CA LEU A 108 -0.17 11.74 6.74
C LEU A 108 -0.48 10.36 7.34
N ALA A 109 -0.95 10.30 8.59
CA ALA A 109 -1.38 9.05 9.20
C ALA A 109 -2.59 8.44 8.44
N THR A 110 -3.51 9.29 7.99
CA THR A 110 -4.66 8.87 7.18
C THR A 110 -4.22 8.30 5.83
N LEU A 111 -3.23 8.91 5.16
CA LEU A 111 -2.65 8.36 3.93
C LEU A 111 -2.04 6.98 4.13
N TYR A 112 -1.32 6.78 5.23
CA TYR A 112 -0.72 5.48 5.55
C TYR A 112 -1.79 4.39 5.73
N GLU A 113 -2.85 4.68 6.49
CA GLU A 113 -3.99 3.75 6.64
C GLU A 113 -4.68 3.48 5.30
N ARG A 114 -4.89 4.53 4.50
CA ARG A 114 -5.47 4.42 3.15
C ARG A 114 -4.55 3.76 2.12
N ALA A 115 -3.27 3.59 2.42
CA ALA A 115 -2.38 2.74 1.64
C ALA A 115 -2.47 1.26 2.06
N GLY A 116 -3.38 0.90 2.98
CA GLY A 116 -3.52 -0.44 3.54
C GLY A 116 -2.60 -0.70 4.74
N ALA A 117 -2.03 0.35 5.33
CA ALA A 117 -1.01 0.29 6.37
C ALA A 117 0.06 -0.78 6.08
N PRO A 118 0.79 -0.65 4.95
CA PRO A 118 1.82 -1.60 4.58
C PRO A 118 2.94 -1.65 5.63
N PRO A 119 3.72 -2.73 5.71
CA PRO A 119 4.87 -2.80 6.60
C PRO A 119 5.81 -1.61 6.39
N LEU A 120 6.34 -1.04 7.47
CA LEU A 120 7.17 0.18 7.38
C LEU A 120 8.41 0.02 6.48
N ARG A 121 8.96 -1.19 6.42
CA ARG A 121 10.08 -1.52 5.53
C ARG A 121 9.71 -1.39 4.05
N GLU A 122 8.51 -1.83 3.67
CA GLU A 122 8.00 -1.69 2.29
C GLU A 122 7.80 -0.21 1.93
N VAL A 123 7.24 0.58 2.86
CA VAL A 123 7.09 2.04 2.68
C VAL A 123 8.46 2.70 2.49
N GLN A 124 9.44 2.33 3.30
CA GLN A 124 10.81 2.87 3.20
C GLN A 124 11.46 2.52 1.86
N GLU A 125 11.32 1.28 1.38
CA GLU A 125 11.86 0.85 0.09
C GLU A 125 11.25 1.67 -1.06
N LEU A 126 9.91 1.81 -1.06
CA LEU A 126 9.20 2.64 -2.04
C LEU A 126 9.52 4.14 -1.93
N ALA A 127 9.91 4.60 -0.75
CA ALA A 127 10.34 5.97 -0.49
C ALA A 127 11.78 6.27 -0.98
N GLY A 128 12.48 5.28 -1.55
CA GLY A 128 13.87 5.42 -2.00
C GLY A 128 14.91 5.04 -0.94
N GLY A 129 14.51 4.29 0.09
CA GLY A 129 15.40 3.66 1.06
C GLY A 129 15.66 4.46 2.34
N PRO A 130 16.52 3.93 3.23
CA PRO A 130 16.71 4.45 4.59
C PRO A 130 17.28 5.87 4.64
N THR A 131 18.04 6.28 3.63
CA THR A 131 18.59 7.64 3.53
C THR A 131 17.50 8.69 3.28
N GLN A 132 16.41 8.32 2.60
CA GLN A 132 15.29 9.23 2.32
C GLN A 132 14.28 9.24 3.46
N LEU A 133 14.03 8.05 4.04
CA LEU A 133 13.00 7.87 5.06
C LEU A 133 13.42 6.78 6.06
N PRO A 134 14.15 7.13 7.14
CA PRO A 134 14.52 6.18 8.19
C PRO A 134 13.30 5.54 8.84
N LEU A 135 13.40 4.26 9.27
CA LEU A 135 12.29 3.52 9.87
C LEU A 135 11.77 4.18 11.16
N SER A 136 12.67 4.72 11.98
CA SER A 136 12.31 5.43 13.21
C SER A 136 11.49 6.68 12.91
N THR A 137 11.89 7.47 11.90
CA THR A 137 11.15 8.65 11.47
C THR A 137 9.79 8.27 10.90
N LEU A 138 9.75 7.27 10.02
CA LEU A 138 8.50 6.76 9.46
C LEU A 138 7.54 6.28 10.56
N ALA A 139 8.01 5.49 11.52
CA ALA A 139 7.22 5.01 12.65
C ALA A 139 6.64 6.19 13.45
N ARG A 140 7.43 7.24 13.70
CA ARG A 140 6.95 8.43 14.40
C ARG A 140 5.93 9.23 13.57
N ILE A 141 6.10 9.33 12.25
CA ILE A 141 5.13 10.01 11.37
C ILE A 141 3.78 9.27 11.40
N VAL A 142 3.77 7.95 11.18
CA VAL A 142 2.50 7.18 11.15
C VAL A 142 1.79 7.16 12.51
N ASN A 143 2.57 7.18 13.61
CA ASN A 143 2.04 7.28 14.97
C ASN A 143 1.74 8.73 15.40
N ARG A 144 1.87 9.71 14.49
CA ARG A 144 1.60 11.13 14.76
C ARG A 144 2.47 11.75 15.87
N GLN A 145 3.66 11.20 16.08
CA GLN A 145 4.67 11.64 17.05
C GLN A 145 5.74 12.55 16.44
N ALA A 146 5.73 12.70 15.11
CA ALA A 146 6.59 13.60 14.37
C ALA A 146 5.91 14.01 13.05
N LEU A 147 6.41 15.10 12.47
CA LEU A 147 6.18 15.46 11.08
C LEU A 147 7.46 15.20 10.29
N PRO A 148 7.37 15.14 8.94
CA PRO A 148 8.56 15.21 8.10
C PRO A 148 9.42 16.44 8.46
N THR A 149 10.74 16.31 8.44
CA THR A 149 11.64 17.43 8.75
C THR A 149 11.66 18.46 7.62
N ASP A 150 11.51 18.00 6.38
CA ASP A 150 11.56 18.84 5.18
C ASP A 150 10.62 18.30 4.08
N ASN A 151 10.51 19.07 2.98
CA ASN A 151 9.69 18.70 1.83
C ASN A 151 10.18 17.42 1.13
N ARG A 152 11.49 17.13 1.16
CA ARG A 152 12.06 15.92 0.56
C ARG A 152 11.57 14.67 1.31
N GLN A 153 11.61 14.70 2.64
CA GLN A 153 11.11 13.61 3.48
C GLN A 153 9.58 13.48 3.39
N LEU A 154 8.85 14.60 3.25
CA LEU A 154 7.43 14.57 2.95
C LEU A 154 7.18 13.79 1.64
N ARG A 155 7.83 14.17 0.54
CA ARG A 155 7.67 13.47 -0.75
C ARG A 155 8.05 11.99 -0.67
N ALA A 156 9.13 11.67 0.05
CA ALA A 156 9.55 10.29 0.28
C ALA A 156 8.44 9.49 0.99
N PHE A 157 7.85 10.04 2.07
CA PHE A 157 6.72 9.42 2.76
C PHE A 157 5.49 9.24 1.86
N LEU A 158 5.12 10.26 1.07
CA LEU A 158 3.96 10.21 0.17
C LEU A 158 4.14 9.14 -0.91
N LEU A 159 5.33 9.05 -1.52
CA LEU A 159 5.67 8.02 -2.50
C LEU A 159 5.71 6.62 -1.87
N GLY A 160 6.24 6.51 -0.64
CA GLY A 160 6.21 5.27 0.14
C GLY A 160 4.79 4.78 0.41
N CYS A 161 3.85 5.71 0.61
CA CYS A 161 2.41 5.43 0.71
C CYS A 161 1.73 5.29 -0.67
N ARG A 162 2.50 5.15 -1.75
CA ARG A 162 2.04 4.95 -3.14
C ARG A 162 1.17 6.09 -3.68
N LEU A 163 1.33 7.30 -3.14
CA LEU A 163 0.67 8.48 -3.70
C LEU A 163 1.22 8.75 -5.11
N SER A 164 0.32 9.07 -6.05
CA SER A 164 0.73 9.37 -7.43
C SER A 164 1.61 10.60 -7.48
N ARG A 165 2.65 10.57 -8.33
CA ARG A 165 3.53 11.73 -8.59
C ARG A 165 2.73 12.96 -9.05
N LYS A 166 1.59 12.77 -9.70
CA LYS A 166 0.68 13.85 -10.13
C LYS A 166 0.06 14.63 -8.97
N GLN A 167 -0.02 14.02 -7.78
CA GLN A 167 -0.58 14.64 -6.59
C GLN A 167 0.47 15.38 -5.75
N LEU A 168 1.77 15.10 -5.95
CA LEU A 168 2.84 15.72 -5.15
C LEU A 168 2.82 17.26 -5.17
N PRO A 169 2.56 17.94 -6.31
CA PRO A 169 2.54 19.41 -6.32
C PRO A 169 1.55 20.02 -5.32
N GLU A 170 0.37 19.42 -5.13
CA GLU A 170 -0.62 19.93 -4.17
C GLU A 170 -0.15 19.78 -2.71
N TRP A 171 0.63 18.73 -2.43
CA TRP A 171 1.23 18.51 -1.12
C TRP A 171 2.41 19.43 -0.86
N ASP A 172 3.22 19.72 -1.89
CA ASP A 172 4.31 20.68 -1.80
C ASP A 172 3.82 22.09 -1.54
N GLU A 173 2.71 22.48 -2.21
CA GLU A 173 2.06 23.76 -1.98
C GLU A 173 1.51 23.85 -0.55
N ALA A 174 0.80 22.81 -0.09
CA ALA A 174 0.30 22.75 1.28
C ALA A 174 1.43 22.86 2.31
N TRP A 175 2.53 22.14 2.11
CA TRP A 175 3.71 22.21 2.96
C TRP A 175 4.32 23.62 3.00
N SER A 176 4.46 24.25 1.83
CA SER A 176 4.99 25.61 1.70
C SER A 176 4.12 26.63 2.44
N ARG A 177 2.79 26.54 2.34
CA ARG A 177 1.87 27.42 3.09
C ARG A 177 2.05 27.27 4.61
N LEU A 178 2.16 26.03 5.11
CA LEU A 178 2.38 25.75 6.52
C LEU A 178 3.73 26.28 7.03
N ALA A 179 4.77 26.16 6.20
CA ALA A 179 6.12 26.64 6.51
C ALA A 179 6.17 28.17 6.55
N SER A 180 5.58 28.85 5.57
CA SER A 180 5.52 30.32 5.54
C SER A 180 4.71 30.90 6.70
N GLY A 181 3.66 30.21 7.15
CA GLY A 181 2.87 30.61 8.31
C GLY A 181 3.63 30.57 9.64
N ARG A 182 4.71 29.78 9.75
CA ARG A 182 5.59 29.77 10.96
C ARG A 182 6.47 31.01 11.06
N SER A 183 6.78 31.65 9.93
CA SER A 183 7.67 32.82 9.90
C SER A 183 6.96 34.13 10.23
N GLY A 184 5.63 34.12 10.36
CA GLY A 184 4.79 35.30 10.61
C GLY A 184 4.28 35.44 12.05
N SER A 185 4.83 34.69 13.00
CA SER A 185 4.51 34.80 14.44
C SER A 185 5.79 34.96 15.24
N ILE A 186 6.43 36.13 15.12
CA ILE A 186 7.42 36.68 16.03
C ILE A 186 7.04 38.14 16.28
#